data_AF-A0A2M9PEF0-F1
#
_entry.id   AF-A0A2M9PEF0-F1
#
_cell.length_a   1.000
_cell.length_b   1.000
_cell.length_c   1.000
_cell.angle_alpha   90.00
_cell.angle_beta   90.00
_cell.angle_gamma   90.00
#
_symmetry.space_group_name_H-M   'P 1'
#
loop_
_entity.id
_entity.type
_entity.pdbx_description
1 polymer ?
#
loop_
_entity_poly.entity_id
_entity_poly.type
_entity_poly.pdbx_seq_one_letter_code
_entity_poly.pdbx_strand_id
1 'polypeptide(L)'
;KIGKKPPADYVPPLDHAMSADERDRLYGWHALPPLWWELPYHEFLVQRRVRMADVIRQAWELLTVGSAPVPAAAPVAIADLIAGGETGAVEFKSTLRRNLHTGQIDDKIQVSALKTIAGFLNAKGGTLLIGVADDGEVLGLDADGFQNEDKLGLHLVNLVRDRIGEVFLPYIHPHFQDENGARVLAIRCEKGPKAAFLKDGNLQRFFVRGGNATTELSGASVTEYSKQRFG
;
A
#
# COMPACT_ATOMS: atom_id res chain seq x y z
N LYS A 1 29.31 7.64 -12.40
CA LYS A 1 30.05 7.63 -11.11
C LYS A 1 29.13 8.12 -10.00
N ILE A 2 28.68 7.22 -9.11
CA ILE A 2 27.72 7.50 -8.03
C ILE A 2 28.39 8.15 -6.80
N GLY A 3 29.70 7.93 -6.59
CA GLY A 3 30.42 8.27 -5.36
C GLY A 3 30.59 9.74 -4.95
N LYS A 4 29.89 10.69 -5.58
CA LYS A 4 29.82 12.10 -5.14
C LYS A 4 28.39 12.65 -5.01
N LYS A 5 27.37 11.86 -5.38
CA LYS A 5 25.97 12.28 -5.30
C LYS A 5 25.39 11.89 -3.94
N PRO A 6 24.55 12.73 -3.31
CA PRO A 6 23.79 12.31 -2.13
C PRO A 6 22.87 11.14 -2.49
N PRO A 7 22.60 10.21 -1.56
CA PRO A 7 21.68 9.08 -1.77
C PRO A 7 20.33 9.49 -2.36
N ALA A 8 19.78 10.63 -1.94
CA ALA A 8 18.50 11.13 -2.44
C ALA A 8 18.46 11.33 -3.97
N ASP A 9 19.61 11.51 -4.64
CA ASP A 9 19.67 11.75 -6.08
C ASP A 9 19.67 10.46 -6.91
N TYR A 10 19.96 9.30 -6.31
CA TYR A 10 20.16 8.07 -7.08
C TYR A 10 19.49 6.83 -6.48
N VAL A 11 19.14 6.84 -5.20
CA VAL A 11 18.45 5.72 -4.56
C VAL A 11 16.97 5.63 -4.94
N PRO A 12 16.17 6.72 -5.00
CA PRO A 12 14.74 6.61 -5.34
C PRO A 12 14.44 5.83 -6.63
N PRO A 13 15.08 6.10 -7.79
CA PRO A 13 14.78 5.34 -9.00
C PRO A 13 15.21 3.86 -8.91
N LEU A 14 16.22 3.53 -8.10
CA LEU A 14 16.61 2.14 -7.85
C LEU A 14 15.61 1.44 -6.94
N ASP A 15 15.12 2.15 -5.93
CA ASP A 15 14.15 1.63 -4.98
C ASP A 15 12.79 1.34 -5.61
N HIS A 16 12.35 2.25 -6.48
CA HIS A 16 11.09 2.13 -7.21
C HIS A 16 11.11 1.00 -8.23
N ALA A 17 12.29 0.58 -8.70
CA ALA A 17 12.45 -0.50 -9.66
C ALA A 17 12.40 -1.90 -9.01
N MET A 18 12.53 -2.00 -7.69
CA MET A 18 12.45 -3.27 -6.96
C MET A 18 11.00 -3.68 -6.71
N SER A 19 10.74 -5.00 -6.76
CA SER A 19 9.50 -5.56 -6.23
C SER A 19 9.42 -5.40 -4.70
N ALA A 20 8.20 -5.49 -4.17
CA ALA A 20 7.94 -5.47 -2.72
C ALA A 20 8.88 -6.41 -1.94
N ASP A 21 8.93 -7.68 -2.37
CA ASP A 21 9.68 -8.72 -1.66
C ASP A 21 11.20 -8.54 -1.79
N GLU A 22 11.69 -7.93 -2.88
CA GLU A 22 13.10 -7.56 -3.03
C GLU A 22 13.45 -6.39 -2.11
N ARG A 23 12.60 -5.36 -2.07
CA ARG A 23 12.78 -4.18 -1.21
C ARG A 23 12.77 -4.58 0.26
N ASP A 24 11.79 -5.38 0.68
CA ASP A 24 11.68 -5.89 2.05
C ASP A 24 12.90 -6.75 2.44
N ARG A 25 13.34 -7.65 1.55
CA ARG A 25 14.56 -8.44 1.78
C ARG A 25 15.79 -7.56 1.90
N LEU A 26 16.00 -6.64 0.96
CA LEU A 26 17.13 -5.72 0.97
C LEU A 26 17.14 -4.89 2.26
N TYR A 27 16.02 -4.27 2.60
CA TYR A 27 15.92 -3.39 3.76
C TYR A 27 16.11 -4.17 5.05
N GLY A 28 15.48 -5.35 5.15
CA GLY A 28 15.64 -6.26 6.27
C GLY A 28 17.11 -6.65 6.47
N TRP A 29 17.74 -7.24 5.45
CA TRP A 29 19.10 -7.80 5.57
C TRP A 29 20.17 -6.73 5.81
N HIS A 30 19.97 -5.51 5.28
CA HIS A 30 20.91 -4.40 5.47
C HIS A 30 20.54 -3.48 6.64
N ALA A 31 19.50 -3.82 7.39
CA ALA A 31 18.95 -3.02 8.49
C ALA A 31 18.64 -1.57 8.08
N LEU A 32 18.21 -1.37 6.83
CA LEU A 32 17.93 -0.04 6.29
C LEU A 32 16.54 0.43 6.72
N PRO A 33 16.42 1.63 7.31
CA PRO A 33 15.13 2.25 7.50
C PRO A 33 14.43 2.55 6.15
N PRO A 34 13.09 2.56 6.10
CA PRO A 34 12.36 3.06 4.93
C PRO A 34 12.77 4.50 4.61
N LEU A 35 12.92 4.81 3.33
CA LEU A 35 13.33 6.14 2.84
C LEU A 35 14.62 6.66 3.50
N TRP A 36 15.56 5.78 3.86
CA TRP A 36 16.80 6.15 4.56
C TRP A 36 17.62 7.23 3.85
N TRP A 37 17.46 7.38 2.53
CA TRP A 37 18.10 8.43 1.73
C TRP A 37 17.54 9.84 1.99
N GLU A 38 16.34 9.96 2.58
CA GLU A 38 15.74 11.23 3.01
C GLU A 38 16.08 11.56 4.47
N LEU A 39 16.57 10.60 5.26
CA LEU A 39 16.77 10.78 6.70
C LEU A 39 18.01 11.64 7.00
N PRO A 40 17.93 12.53 8.01
CA PRO A 40 19.11 13.11 8.62
C PRO A 40 20.05 12.00 9.11
N TYR A 41 21.36 12.17 8.90
CA TYR A 41 22.35 11.13 9.17
C TYR A 41 22.26 10.55 10.60
N HIS A 42 21.99 11.39 11.60
CA HIS A 42 21.85 10.96 12.98
C HIS A 42 20.60 10.09 13.21
N GLU A 43 19.45 10.44 12.62
CA GLU A 43 18.23 9.64 12.70
C GLU A 43 18.40 8.30 12.00
N PHE A 44 19.04 8.29 10.83
CA PHE A 44 19.41 7.07 10.13
C PHE A 44 20.20 6.12 11.03
N LEU A 45 21.24 6.62 11.73
CA LEU A 45 22.05 5.79 12.62
C LEU A 45 21.23 5.22 13.80
N VAL A 46 20.36 6.02 14.40
CA VAL A 46 19.49 5.57 15.50
C VAL A 46 18.53 4.48 15.02
N GLN A 47 17.81 4.73 13.92
CA GLN A 47 16.84 3.80 13.37
C GLN A 47 17.49 2.50 12.87
N ARG A 48 18.68 2.60 12.25
CA ARG A 48 19.45 1.45 11.78
C ARG A 48 19.99 0.60 12.92
N ARG A 49 20.42 1.21 14.03
CA ARG A 49 20.93 0.47 15.20
C ARG A 49 19.89 -0.50 15.76
N VAL A 50 18.64 -0.06 15.90
CA VAL A 50 17.54 -0.91 16.36
C VAL A 50 17.31 -2.08 15.40
N ARG A 51 17.25 -1.79 14.09
CA ARG A 51 17.05 -2.82 13.06
C ARG A 51 18.20 -3.83 12.98
N MET A 52 19.44 -3.39 13.18
CA MET A 52 20.59 -4.30 13.24
C MET A 52 20.45 -5.31 14.38
N ALA A 53 19.94 -4.88 15.54
CA ALA A 53 19.68 -5.79 16.65
C ALA A 53 18.62 -6.84 16.29
N ASP A 54 17.56 -6.45 15.57
CA ASP A 54 16.54 -7.39 15.08
C ASP A 54 17.10 -8.40 14.07
N VAL A 55 17.94 -7.97 13.14
CA VAL A 55 18.60 -8.88 12.16
C VAL A 55 19.48 -9.89 12.87
N ILE A 56 20.28 -9.43 13.84
CA ILE A 56 21.14 -10.31 14.64
C ILE A 56 20.30 -11.33 15.43
N ARG A 57 19.20 -10.88 16.04
CA ARG A 57 18.28 -11.75 16.78
C ARG A 57 17.67 -12.82 15.86
N GLN A 58 17.16 -12.43 14.70
CA GLN A 58 16.59 -13.37 13.72
C GLN A 58 17.61 -14.38 13.21
N ALA A 59 18.84 -13.93 12.93
CA ALA A 59 19.93 -14.83 12.53
C ALA A 59 20.29 -15.83 13.65
N TRP A 60 20.34 -15.37 14.90
CA TRP A 60 20.57 -16.24 16.05
C TRP A 60 19.44 -17.27 16.22
N GLU A 61 18.18 -16.85 16.11
CA GLU A 61 17.00 -17.73 16.18
C GLU A 61 17.04 -18.80 15.07
N LEU A 62 17.35 -18.39 13.83
CA LEU A 62 17.52 -19.31 12.70
C LEU A 62 18.60 -20.36 12.98
N LEU A 63 19.77 -19.92 13.47
CA LEU A 63 20.92 -20.79 13.71
C LEU A 63 20.75 -21.72 14.93
N THR A 64 19.94 -21.33 15.92
CA THR A 64 19.80 -22.08 17.19
C THR A 64 18.51 -22.90 17.29
N VAL A 65 17.41 -22.42 16.71
CA VAL A 65 16.09 -23.06 16.79
C VAL A 65 15.74 -23.82 15.51
N GLY A 66 16.42 -23.53 14.38
CA GLY A 66 16.24 -24.26 13.12
C GLY A 66 14.98 -23.86 12.34
N SER A 67 14.34 -22.73 12.67
CA SER A 67 13.21 -22.22 11.90
C SER A 67 13.70 -21.59 10.61
N ALA A 68 13.66 -22.32 9.49
CA ALA A 68 13.83 -21.74 8.16
C ALA A 68 12.83 -20.57 7.98
N PRO A 69 13.23 -19.46 7.32
CA PRO A 69 12.27 -18.42 6.98
C PRO A 69 11.15 -19.01 6.14
N VAL A 70 9.91 -18.77 6.55
CA VAL A 70 8.71 -19.18 5.81
C VAL A 70 8.84 -18.64 4.38
N PRO A 71 8.72 -19.47 3.34
CA PRO A 71 8.80 -18.99 1.97
C PRO A 71 7.74 -17.91 1.74
N ALA A 72 8.07 -16.92 0.91
CA ALA A 72 7.11 -15.92 0.47
C ALA A 72 5.86 -16.64 -0.05
N ALA A 73 4.70 -16.35 0.57
CA ALA A 73 3.45 -17.00 0.22
C ALA A 73 3.18 -16.82 -1.27
N ALA A 74 2.72 -17.88 -1.94
CA ALA A 74 2.24 -17.78 -3.31
C ALA A 74 1.20 -16.65 -3.42
N PRO A 75 1.10 -15.96 -4.58
CA PRO A 75 0.09 -14.94 -4.76
C PRO A 75 -1.28 -15.54 -4.48
N VAL A 76 -1.98 -15.01 -3.47
CA VAL A 76 -3.34 -15.42 -3.10
C VAL A 76 -4.25 -15.15 -4.30
N ALA A 77 -5.00 -16.17 -4.73
CA ALA A 77 -5.93 -16.01 -5.84
C ALA A 77 -7.07 -15.05 -5.41
N ILE A 78 -7.53 -14.20 -6.33
CA ILE A 78 -8.61 -13.26 -6.00
C ILE A 78 -9.91 -13.97 -5.62
N ALA A 79 -10.18 -15.16 -6.17
CA ALA A 79 -11.28 -16.02 -5.74
C ALA A 79 -11.24 -16.34 -4.23
N ASP A 80 -10.05 -16.61 -3.67
CA ASP A 80 -9.89 -16.87 -2.24
C ASP A 80 -10.11 -15.60 -1.40
N LEU A 81 -9.71 -14.43 -1.92
CA LEU A 81 -9.96 -13.14 -1.26
C LEU A 81 -11.45 -12.81 -1.25
N ILE A 82 -12.16 -13.05 -2.35
CA ILE A 82 -13.61 -12.84 -2.46
C ILE A 82 -14.35 -13.79 -1.51
N ALA A 83 -14.00 -15.09 -1.52
CA ALA A 83 -14.60 -16.08 -0.63
C ALA A 83 -14.34 -15.80 0.86
N GLY A 84 -13.19 -15.21 1.18
CA GLY A 84 -12.84 -14.76 2.54
C GLY A 84 -13.57 -13.50 3.02
N GLY A 85 -14.21 -12.77 2.10
CA GLY A 85 -14.96 -11.55 2.39
C GLY A 85 -14.09 -10.35 2.82
N GLU A 86 -14.76 -9.27 3.19
CA GLU A 86 -14.08 -8.07 3.71
C GLU A 86 -13.47 -8.31 5.09
N THR A 87 -12.21 -7.89 5.23
CA THR A 87 -11.42 -8.03 6.47
C THR A 87 -10.55 -6.79 6.68
N GLY A 88 -9.80 -6.73 7.78
CA GLY A 88 -8.81 -5.67 7.97
C GLY A 88 -7.71 -5.59 6.91
N ALA A 89 -7.51 -6.65 6.13
CA ALA A 89 -6.55 -6.71 5.04
C ALA A 89 -7.19 -6.79 3.66
N VAL A 90 -8.53 -6.85 3.55
CA VAL A 90 -9.26 -6.98 2.28
C VAL A 90 -10.47 -6.05 2.27
N GLU A 91 -10.64 -5.24 1.23
CA GLU A 91 -11.81 -4.37 1.04
C GLU A 91 -12.33 -4.54 -0.38
N PHE A 92 -13.65 -4.52 -0.54
CA PHE A 92 -14.31 -4.55 -1.84
C PHE A 92 -14.90 -3.17 -2.18
N LYS A 93 -14.84 -2.82 -3.46
CA LYS A 93 -15.53 -1.66 -4.02
C LYS A 93 -16.05 -2.04 -5.39
N SER A 94 -17.32 -1.73 -5.63
CA SER A 94 -17.97 -2.04 -6.91
C SER A 94 -17.32 -1.33 -8.11
N THR A 95 -16.79 -0.12 -7.90
CA THR A 95 -16.24 0.74 -8.96
C THR A 95 -15.13 1.63 -8.41
N LEU A 96 -14.28 2.15 -9.31
CA LEU A 96 -13.22 3.12 -8.98
C LEU A 96 -13.73 4.56 -8.96
N ARG A 97 -14.65 4.93 -9.87
CA ARG A 97 -15.10 6.30 -10.07
C ARG A 97 -16.57 6.47 -10.39
N ARG A 98 -17.26 5.45 -10.92
CA ARG A 98 -18.68 5.59 -11.29
C ARG A 98 -19.58 5.30 -10.10
N ASN A 99 -20.52 6.20 -9.81
CA ASN A 99 -21.61 5.90 -8.91
C ASN A 99 -22.68 5.07 -9.64
N LEU A 100 -22.92 3.84 -9.20
CA LEU A 100 -23.82 2.90 -9.88
C LEU A 100 -25.30 3.34 -9.85
N HIS A 101 -25.70 4.16 -8.88
CA HIS A 101 -27.07 4.66 -8.77
C HIS A 101 -27.34 5.79 -9.77
N THR A 102 -26.38 6.68 -9.96
CA THR A 102 -26.54 7.86 -10.84
C THR A 102 -25.99 7.61 -12.24
N GLY A 103 -25.14 6.61 -12.43
CA GLY A 103 -24.44 6.35 -13.68
C GLY A 103 -23.46 7.46 -14.07
N GLN A 104 -23.02 8.30 -13.13
CA GLN A 104 -22.10 9.41 -13.37
C GLN A 104 -20.77 9.19 -12.66
N ILE A 105 -19.72 9.86 -13.14
CA ILE A 105 -18.45 9.94 -12.41
C ILE A 105 -18.69 10.74 -11.13
N ASP A 106 -18.23 10.22 -10.01
CA ASP A 106 -18.43 10.79 -8.69
C ASP A 106 -17.10 10.78 -7.91
N ASP A 107 -16.61 11.98 -7.54
CA ASP A 107 -15.37 12.15 -6.77
C ASP A 107 -15.46 11.42 -5.42
N LYS A 108 -16.66 11.26 -4.84
CA LYS A 108 -16.83 10.53 -3.57
C LYS A 108 -16.46 9.06 -3.71
N ILE A 109 -16.71 8.45 -4.88
CA ILE A 109 -16.35 7.05 -5.15
C ILE A 109 -14.82 6.92 -5.25
N GLN A 110 -14.17 7.85 -5.98
CA GLN A 110 -12.71 7.89 -6.08
C GLN A 110 -12.07 8.11 -4.70
N VAL A 111 -12.57 9.08 -3.93
CA VAL A 111 -12.13 9.34 -2.57
C VAL A 111 -12.32 8.12 -1.68
N SER A 112 -13.41 7.36 -1.83
CA SER A 112 -13.61 6.12 -1.07
C SER A 112 -12.53 5.08 -1.36
N ALA A 113 -12.16 4.87 -2.63
CA ALA A 113 -11.07 3.95 -2.98
C ALA A 113 -9.72 4.44 -2.42
N LEU A 114 -9.44 5.74 -2.52
CA LEU A 114 -8.21 6.34 -2.00
C LEU A 114 -8.13 6.32 -0.47
N LYS A 115 -9.25 6.45 0.24
CA LYS A 115 -9.33 6.28 1.70
C LYS A 115 -8.85 4.90 2.11
N THR A 116 -9.31 3.86 1.40
CA THR A 116 -8.89 2.49 1.65
C THR A 116 -7.39 2.31 1.38
N ILE A 117 -6.88 2.83 0.26
CA ILE A 117 -5.45 2.76 -0.07
C ILE A 117 -4.60 3.45 1.02
N ALA A 118 -4.95 4.68 1.41
CA ALA A 118 -4.27 5.39 2.49
C ALA A 118 -4.36 4.61 3.83
N GLY A 119 -5.53 4.03 4.13
CA GLY A 119 -5.76 3.18 5.29
C GLY A 119 -4.83 1.96 5.34
N PHE A 120 -4.66 1.26 4.21
CA PHE A 120 -3.75 0.12 4.11
C PHE A 120 -2.28 0.53 4.26
N LEU A 121 -1.86 1.61 3.58
CA LEU A 121 -0.50 2.15 3.68
C LEU A 121 -0.16 2.52 5.13
N ASN A 122 -1.09 3.12 5.86
CA ASN A 122 -0.90 3.49 7.26
C ASN A 122 -0.96 2.31 8.23
N ALA A 123 -1.57 1.20 7.84
CA ALA A 123 -1.74 0.00 8.65
C ALA A 123 -0.66 -1.05 8.32
N LYS A 124 -1.06 -2.32 8.16
CA LYS A 124 -0.19 -3.47 7.87
C LYS A 124 -0.11 -3.79 6.36
N GLY A 125 -0.60 -2.90 5.49
CA GLY A 125 -0.90 -3.23 4.10
C GLY A 125 -2.27 -3.92 3.97
N GLY A 126 -2.58 -4.36 2.76
CA GLY A 126 -3.81 -5.09 2.42
C GLY A 126 -4.12 -5.03 0.93
N THR A 127 -5.28 -5.53 0.53
CA THR A 127 -5.73 -5.61 -0.86
C THR A 127 -7.09 -4.96 -1.02
N LEU A 128 -7.20 -4.01 -1.94
CA LEU A 128 -8.48 -3.43 -2.38
C LEU A 128 -8.87 -4.08 -3.70
N LEU A 129 -10.05 -4.69 -3.77
CA LEU A 129 -10.63 -5.20 -5.02
C LEU A 129 -11.62 -4.19 -5.57
N ILE A 130 -11.44 -3.80 -6.83
CA ILE A 130 -12.38 -2.96 -7.59
C ILE A 130 -13.11 -3.83 -8.61
N GLY A 131 -14.42 -3.66 -8.71
CA GLY A 131 -15.30 -4.50 -9.54
C GLY A 131 -15.96 -5.64 -8.77
N VAL A 132 -15.98 -5.54 -7.43
CA VAL A 132 -16.59 -6.53 -6.53
C VAL A 132 -17.54 -5.79 -5.59
N ALA A 133 -18.76 -6.28 -5.46
CA ALA A 133 -19.77 -5.76 -4.53
C ALA A 133 -19.47 -6.17 -3.08
N ASP A 134 -20.13 -5.51 -2.13
CA ASP A 134 -19.92 -5.75 -0.69
C ASP A 134 -20.33 -7.18 -0.27
N ASP A 135 -21.20 -7.85 -1.03
CA ASP A 135 -21.60 -9.24 -0.82
C ASP A 135 -20.69 -10.27 -1.52
N GLY A 136 -19.64 -9.80 -2.21
CA GLY A 136 -18.71 -10.62 -2.97
C GLY A 136 -19.12 -10.89 -4.43
N GLU A 137 -20.25 -10.34 -4.91
CA GLU A 137 -20.62 -10.44 -6.32
C GLU A 137 -19.58 -9.75 -7.21
N VAL A 138 -19.11 -10.45 -8.25
CA VAL A 138 -18.17 -9.88 -9.23
C VAL A 138 -18.95 -9.10 -10.29
N LEU A 139 -18.83 -7.78 -10.25
CA LEU A 139 -19.52 -6.84 -11.16
C LEU A 139 -18.68 -6.50 -12.39
N GLY A 140 -17.36 -6.58 -12.27
CA GLY A 140 -16.41 -6.18 -13.31
C GLY A 140 -16.09 -4.68 -13.32
N LEU A 141 -15.28 -4.24 -14.29
CA LEU A 141 -14.78 -2.86 -14.38
C LEU A 141 -15.49 -1.99 -15.44
N ASP A 142 -16.39 -2.57 -16.23
CA ASP A 142 -17.02 -1.89 -17.38
C ASP A 142 -17.79 -0.64 -16.98
N ALA A 143 -18.42 -0.67 -15.80
CA ALA A 143 -19.17 0.47 -15.26
C ALA A 143 -18.30 1.72 -15.13
N ASP A 144 -17.00 1.58 -14.83
CA ASP A 144 -16.11 2.73 -14.74
C ASP A 144 -15.90 3.44 -16.09
N GLY A 145 -16.22 2.80 -17.22
CA GLY A 145 -16.24 3.44 -18.54
C GLY A 145 -14.86 3.89 -19.04
N PHE A 146 -13.81 3.14 -18.68
CA PHE A 146 -12.48 3.33 -19.26
C PHE A 146 -12.39 2.62 -20.61
N GLN A 147 -11.59 3.16 -21.53
CA GLN A 147 -11.37 2.54 -22.84
C GLN A 147 -10.63 1.21 -22.75
N ASN A 148 -9.73 1.08 -21.77
CA ASN A 148 -8.94 -0.12 -21.50
C ASN A 148 -8.30 -0.02 -20.10
N GLU A 149 -7.67 -1.13 -19.69
CA GLU A 149 -6.99 -1.29 -18.40
C GLU A 149 -5.84 -0.29 -18.21
N ASP A 150 -5.06 -0.01 -19.27
CA ASP A 150 -3.96 0.95 -19.20
C ASP A 150 -4.44 2.35 -18.79
N LYS A 151 -5.58 2.80 -19.35
CA LYS A 151 -6.18 4.11 -19.01
C LYS A 151 -6.73 4.12 -17.58
N LEU A 152 -7.28 3.00 -17.12
CA LEU A 152 -7.75 2.86 -15.75
C LEU A 152 -6.57 2.88 -14.77
N GLY A 153 -5.52 2.08 -15.03
CA GLY A 153 -4.30 2.05 -14.23
C GLY A 153 -3.60 3.41 -14.18
N LEU A 154 -3.48 4.10 -15.31
CA LEU A 154 -2.94 5.47 -15.36
C LEU A 154 -3.79 6.44 -14.54
N HIS A 155 -5.12 6.31 -14.57
CA HIS A 155 -6.00 7.14 -13.75
C HIS A 155 -5.78 6.89 -12.26
N LEU A 156 -5.69 5.63 -11.83
CA LEU A 156 -5.36 5.28 -10.45
C LEU A 156 -4.00 5.88 -10.01
N VAL A 157 -2.95 5.73 -10.84
CA VAL A 157 -1.63 6.30 -10.56
C VAL A 157 -1.69 7.81 -10.39
N ASN A 158 -2.44 8.51 -11.27
CA ASN A 158 -2.64 9.95 -11.15
C ASN A 158 -3.38 10.31 -9.86
N LEU A 159 -4.46 9.59 -9.51
CA LEU A 159 -5.18 9.81 -8.26
C LEU A 159 -4.29 9.65 -7.04
N VAL A 160 -3.50 8.59 -6.97
CA VAL A 160 -2.56 8.35 -5.86
C VAL A 160 -1.52 9.46 -5.80
N ARG A 161 -0.87 9.80 -6.93
CA ARG A 161 0.15 10.85 -6.97
C ARG A 161 -0.40 12.20 -6.48
N ASP A 162 -1.58 12.57 -6.96
CA ASP A 162 -2.15 13.91 -6.76
C ASP A 162 -2.86 14.05 -5.40
N ARG A 163 -3.37 12.94 -4.84
CA ARG A 163 -4.18 12.95 -3.61
C ARG A 163 -3.50 12.29 -2.41
N ILE A 164 -2.51 11.43 -2.58
CA ILE A 164 -1.79 10.76 -1.46
C ILE A 164 -0.31 11.15 -1.46
N GLY A 165 0.32 11.09 -2.63
CA GLY A 165 1.71 11.49 -2.86
C GLY A 165 2.51 10.44 -3.63
N GLU A 166 3.40 10.92 -4.50
CA GLU A 166 4.21 10.09 -5.40
C GLU A 166 5.07 9.05 -4.67
N VAL A 167 5.56 9.39 -3.47
CA VAL A 167 6.38 8.52 -2.62
C VAL A 167 5.72 7.18 -2.27
N PHE A 168 4.39 7.07 -2.40
CA PHE A 168 3.65 5.84 -2.10
C PHE A 168 3.41 4.95 -3.33
N LEU A 169 3.64 5.44 -4.56
CA LEU A 169 3.44 4.64 -5.77
C LEU A 169 4.21 3.29 -5.76
N PRO A 170 5.47 3.21 -5.28
CA PRO A 170 6.20 1.94 -5.23
C PRO A 170 5.62 0.90 -4.24
N TYR A 171 4.69 1.33 -3.39
CA TYR A 171 4.06 0.52 -2.34
C TYR A 171 2.62 0.11 -2.72
N ILE A 172 2.19 0.43 -3.94
CA ILE A 172 0.84 0.15 -4.46
C ILE A 172 0.98 -0.61 -5.76
N HIS A 173 0.49 -1.85 -5.78
CA HIS A 173 0.65 -2.80 -6.87
C HIS A 173 -0.72 -3.13 -7.48
N PRO A 174 -1.14 -2.39 -8.53
CA PRO A 174 -2.35 -2.70 -9.27
C PRO A 174 -2.14 -3.88 -10.21
N HIS A 175 -3.05 -4.85 -10.16
CA HIS A 175 -3.07 -6.02 -11.03
C HIS A 175 -4.49 -6.29 -11.52
N PHE A 176 -4.66 -6.43 -12.83
CA PHE A 176 -5.94 -6.80 -13.43
C PHE A 176 -6.04 -8.33 -13.57
N GLN A 177 -7.10 -8.90 -13.03
CA GLN A 177 -7.33 -10.35 -13.01
C GLN A 177 -8.71 -10.68 -13.58
N ASP A 178 -8.83 -11.86 -14.17
CA ASP A 178 -10.11 -12.40 -14.65
C ASP A 178 -10.71 -13.26 -13.55
N GLU A 179 -11.99 -13.05 -13.25
CA GLU A 179 -12.76 -13.85 -12.29
C GLU A 179 -14.15 -14.06 -12.84
N ASN A 180 -14.52 -15.33 -13.07
CA ASN A 180 -15.83 -15.72 -13.61
C ASN A 180 -16.22 -14.98 -14.90
N GLY A 181 -15.24 -14.66 -15.76
CA GLY A 181 -15.45 -13.98 -17.03
C GLY A 181 -15.64 -12.45 -16.91
N ALA A 182 -15.43 -11.89 -15.73
CA ALA A 182 -15.39 -10.46 -15.50
C ALA A 182 -13.99 -10.02 -15.05
N ARG A 183 -13.59 -8.80 -15.45
CA ARG A 183 -12.29 -8.23 -15.06
C ARG A 183 -12.39 -7.51 -13.73
N VAL A 184 -11.46 -7.80 -12.82
CA VAL A 184 -11.34 -7.19 -11.49
C VAL A 184 -9.98 -6.52 -11.38
N LEU A 185 -9.92 -5.34 -10.75
CA LEU A 185 -8.65 -4.69 -10.42
C LEU A 185 -8.33 -4.95 -8.95
N ALA A 186 -7.30 -5.75 -8.71
CA ALA A 186 -6.73 -5.97 -7.39
C ALA A 186 -5.60 -4.96 -7.14
N ILE A 187 -5.71 -4.16 -6.09
CA ILE A 187 -4.72 -3.17 -5.69
C ILE A 187 -4.09 -3.65 -4.38
N ARG A 188 -2.93 -4.30 -4.47
CA ARG A 188 -2.17 -4.74 -3.29
C ARG A 188 -1.36 -3.55 -2.77
N CYS A 189 -1.63 -3.14 -1.54
CA CYS A 189 -0.90 -2.12 -0.83
C CYS A 189 0.06 -2.74 0.18
N GLU A 190 1.33 -2.37 0.11
CA GLU A 190 2.31 -2.64 1.17
C GLU A 190 2.06 -1.74 2.40
N LYS A 191 2.77 -2.02 3.49
CA LYS A 191 2.90 -1.06 4.58
C LYS A 191 3.71 0.14 4.07
N GLY A 192 3.12 1.33 4.15
CA GLY A 192 3.74 2.56 3.68
C GLY A 192 5.00 2.93 4.47
N PRO A 193 5.93 3.67 3.85
CA PRO A 193 7.19 4.06 4.47
C PRO A 193 7.04 5.22 5.47
N LYS A 194 5.98 6.01 5.36
CA LYS A 194 5.63 7.13 6.23
C LYS A 194 4.12 7.35 6.26
N ALA A 195 3.66 8.30 7.08
CA ALA A 195 2.25 8.67 7.20
C ALA A 195 1.68 9.11 5.83
N ALA A 196 0.70 8.35 5.33
CA ALA A 196 -0.04 8.62 4.10
C ALA A 196 -1.29 9.46 4.42
N PHE A 197 -1.29 10.73 4.03
CA PHE A 197 -2.46 11.59 4.13
C PHE A 197 -3.20 11.61 2.80
N LEU A 198 -4.53 11.57 2.87
CA LEU A 198 -5.39 11.77 1.71
C LEU A 198 -5.83 13.23 1.64
N LYS A 199 -5.52 13.88 0.54
CA LYS A 199 -6.07 15.18 0.16
C LYS A 199 -7.52 15.03 -0.30
N ASP A 200 -8.42 15.70 0.40
CA ASP A 200 -9.86 15.73 0.13
C ASP A 200 -10.30 17.20 0.11
N GLY A 201 -10.36 17.79 -1.09
CA GLY A 201 -10.43 19.24 -1.27
C GLY A 201 -9.22 19.95 -0.65
N ASN A 202 -9.47 20.79 0.35
CA ASN A 202 -8.44 21.53 1.09
C ASN A 202 -8.00 20.81 2.38
N LEU A 203 -8.60 19.67 2.72
CA LEU A 203 -8.29 18.93 3.94
C LEU A 203 -7.25 17.85 3.65
N GLN A 204 -6.34 17.65 4.60
CA GLN A 204 -5.45 16.50 4.67
C GLN A 204 -5.98 15.55 5.74
N ARG A 205 -6.46 14.40 5.32
CA ARG A 205 -7.16 13.43 6.18
C ARG A 205 -6.30 12.19 6.38
N PHE A 206 -6.24 11.69 7.61
CA PHE A 206 -5.41 10.54 7.96
C PHE A 206 -6.30 9.33 8.27
N PHE A 207 -6.15 8.26 7.51
CA PHE A 207 -6.96 7.05 7.65
C PHE A 207 -6.09 5.88 8.07
N VAL A 208 -6.61 5.05 8.97
CA VAL A 208 -5.99 3.78 9.36
C VAL A 208 -7.05 2.70 9.21
N ARG A 209 -6.69 1.60 8.54
CA ARG A 209 -7.56 0.43 8.48
C ARG A 209 -7.25 -0.53 9.63
N GLY A 210 -8.28 -0.97 10.34
CA GLY A 210 -8.18 -1.92 11.45
C GLY A 210 -9.51 -2.62 11.71
N GLY A 211 -9.47 -3.94 11.93
CA GLY A 211 -10.71 -4.74 11.93
C GLY A 211 -11.43 -4.61 10.59
N ASN A 212 -12.75 -4.56 10.56
CA ASN A 212 -13.52 -4.46 9.30
C ASN A 212 -13.86 -3.00 8.91
N ALA A 213 -13.06 -2.02 9.35
CA ALA A 213 -13.36 -0.61 9.08
C ALA A 213 -12.11 0.24 8.85
N THR A 214 -12.32 1.34 8.12
CA THR A 214 -11.34 2.42 7.96
C THR A 214 -11.71 3.56 8.88
N THR A 215 -10.86 3.86 9.85
CA THR A 215 -11.07 4.95 10.83
C THR A 215 -10.25 6.17 10.44
N GLU A 216 -10.86 7.35 10.51
CA GLU A 216 -10.15 8.62 10.40
C GLU A 216 -9.61 9.04 11.77
N LEU A 217 -8.31 9.33 11.84
CA LEU A 217 -7.70 9.92 13.02
C LEU A 217 -7.50 11.42 12.80
N SER A 218 -7.57 12.19 13.88
CA SER A 218 -7.38 13.64 13.86
C SER A 218 -6.58 14.11 15.08
N GLY A 219 -6.03 15.32 14.99
CA GLY A 219 -5.33 15.97 16.09
C GLY A 219 -4.16 15.15 16.64
N ALA A 220 -4.07 15.03 17.97
CA ALA A 220 -2.98 14.36 18.66
C ALA A 220 -2.86 12.87 18.31
N SER A 221 -3.97 12.19 18.03
CA SER A 221 -4.00 10.76 17.72
C SER A 221 -3.22 10.42 16.44
N VAL A 222 -3.18 11.33 15.46
CA VAL A 222 -2.38 11.16 14.24
C VAL A 222 -0.90 11.16 14.58
N THR A 223 -0.46 12.10 15.41
CA THR A 223 0.95 12.24 15.81
C THR A 223 1.42 11.05 16.64
N GLU A 224 0.60 10.62 17.60
CA GLU A 224 0.90 9.46 18.46
C GLU A 224 0.98 8.17 17.63
N TYR A 225 -0.03 7.92 16.79
CA TYR A 225 -0.05 6.77 15.90
C TYR A 225 1.16 6.78 14.95
N SER A 226 1.44 7.93 14.33
CA SER A 226 2.54 8.04 13.37
C SER A 226 3.89 7.77 14.03
N LYS A 227 4.09 8.25 15.27
CA LYS A 227 5.31 7.98 16.04
C LYS A 227 5.45 6.50 16.37
N GLN A 228 4.38 5.84 16.80
CA GLN A 228 4.42 4.41 17.12
C GLN A 228 4.64 3.53 15.88
N ARG A 229 4.06 3.93 14.74
CA ARG A 229 4.00 3.11 13.53
C ARG A 229 5.18 3.33 12.56
N PHE A 230 5.74 4.54 12.53
CA PHE A 230 6.80 4.92 11.58
C PHE A 230 8.08 5.47 12.24
N GLY A 231 8.03 5.82 13.53
CA GLY A 231 9.18 6.33 14.30
C GLY A 231 10.10 5.26 14.85
#